data_AF-A0A631ZZJ2-F1
#
_entry.id   AF-A0A631ZZJ2-F1
#
_cell.length_a   1.000
_cell.length_b   1.000
_cell.length_c   1.000
_cell.angle_alpha   90.00
_cell.angle_beta   90.00
_cell.angle_gamma   90.00
#
_symmetry.space_group_name_H-M   'P 1'
#
loop_
_entity.id
_entity.type
_entity.pdbx_description
1 polymer ?
#
loop_
_entity_poly.entity_id
_entity_poly.type
_entity_poly.pdbx_seq_one_letter_code
_entity_poly.pdbx_strand_id
1 'polypeptide(L)'
;MPEGILIDYNDGRPAMAITAGLRAPSFCTSFSGWSSQSMQYPVNTPLVPGSLAIVVPTNPIYIYSFAEFDVAIMTGVTRNGDAGVIIGAETIGGKALTPDWSGYVMELLPAATYNEGLFISNSTDFTAISNQAALMTCAYSGRITVNGSAPLPVSGIPFGKWDNPNVSVGFDGGNIIVRDISYTGRDDVAGTATIDLVIFNQTAPVGGDGITMTNAAGQVTFSTLKRPFVYDRQIQITDAFQDIGGGFCQIVYTGVQVRMSGGWGNIRTKGVVMSGGSVRSAYNKVFADRYSGAWDMTRNRNIAMPILILPNMY
;
A
#
# COMPACT_ATOMS: atom_id res chain seq x y z
N MET A 1 13.11 -6.32 25.31
CA MET A 1 12.95 -5.56 24.06
C MET A 1 14.27 -5.59 23.32
N PRO A 2 14.28 -5.66 21.98
CA PRO A 2 15.40 -5.17 21.19
C PRO A 2 15.72 -3.72 21.59
N GLU A 3 16.99 -3.32 21.55
CA GLU A 3 17.40 -1.95 21.89
C GLU A 3 16.68 -0.92 20.98
N GLY A 4 16.21 0.19 21.54
CA GLY A 4 15.40 1.17 20.80
C GLY A 4 14.69 2.19 21.69
N ILE A 5 13.76 2.94 21.09
CA ILE A 5 12.92 3.94 21.78
C ILE A 5 11.51 3.40 21.95
N LEU A 6 11.03 3.42 23.19
CA LEU A 6 9.64 3.12 23.53
C LEU A 6 8.92 4.43 23.87
N ILE A 7 7.79 4.69 23.22
CA ILE A 7 6.90 5.80 23.54
C ILE A 7 5.51 5.23 23.83
N ASP A 8 5.07 5.38 25.08
CA ASP A 8 3.71 5.09 25.48
C ASP A 8 2.88 6.38 25.41
N TYR A 9 1.89 6.40 24.52
CA TYR A 9 0.98 7.54 24.37
C TYR A 9 -0.18 7.52 25.36
N ASN A 10 -0.35 6.43 26.13
CA ASN A 10 -1.46 6.21 27.06
C ASN A 10 -2.84 6.44 26.40
N ASP A 11 -2.99 6.07 25.13
CA ASP A 11 -4.18 6.26 24.31
C ASP A 11 -4.99 4.96 24.08
N GLY A 12 -4.69 3.93 24.87
CA GLY A 12 -5.32 2.61 24.79
C GLY A 12 -4.84 1.72 23.64
N ARG A 13 -3.90 2.20 22.82
CA ARG A 13 -3.26 1.42 21.75
C ARG A 13 -1.91 0.88 22.21
N PRO A 14 -1.32 -0.10 21.51
CA PRO A 14 0.02 -0.57 21.85
C PRO A 14 1.04 0.58 21.83
N ALA A 15 1.99 0.52 22.76
CA ALA A 15 3.10 1.47 22.81
C ALA A 15 3.92 1.41 21.51
N MET A 16 4.40 2.57 21.08
CA MET A 16 5.25 2.67 19.90
C MET A 16 6.66 2.23 20.26
N ALA A 17 7.09 1.09 19.72
CA ALA A 17 8.44 0.58 19.88
C ALA A 17 9.22 0.81 18.58
N ILE A 18 10.12 1.79 18.59
CA ILE A 18 11.03 2.04 17.48
C ILE A 18 12.32 1.26 17.73
N THR A 19 12.44 0.09 17.10
CA THR A 19 13.55 -0.86 17.27
C THR A 19 14.28 -1.11 15.96
N ALA A 20 15.45 -1.76 16.01
CA ALA A 20 16.17 -2.27 14.84
C ALA A 20 15.24 -2.94 13.81
N GLY A 21 15.51 -2.72 12.52
CA GLY A 21 14.77 -3.28 11.37
C GLY A 21 13.67 -2.41 10.77
N LEU A 22 13.04 -1.50 11.53
CA LEU A 22 11.99 -0.62 10.99
C LEU A 22 12.54 0.31 9.90
N ARG A 23 11.67 0.81 9.02
CA ARG A 23 12.03 1.74 7.93
C ARG A 23 11.06 2.93 7.92
N ALA A 24 11.58 4.16 7.98
CA ALA A 24 10.81 5.39 7.70
C ALA A 24 11.22 5.98 6.35
N PRO A 25 10.38 5.84 5.33
CA PRO A 25 10.65 6.45 4.03
C PRO A 25 10.23 7.92 4.00
N SER A 26 11.02 8.73 3.30
CA SER A 26 10.72 10.12 2.96
C SER A 26 9.83 10.17 1.73
N PHE A 27 8.73 10.93 1.80
CA PHE A 27 7.86 11.23 0.66
C PHE A 27 8.61 12.06 -0.40
N CYS A 28 8.50 11.63 -1.66
CA CYS A 28 9.03 12.36 -2.81
C CYS A 28 7.90 13.02 -3.61
N THR A 29 6.96 12.20 -4.09
CA THR A 29 5.80 12.67 -4.87
C THR A 29 4.65 11.67 -4.87
N SER A 30 3.46 12.11 -5.26
CA SER A 30 2.33 11.26 -5.62
C SER A 30 2.11 11.29 -7.13
N PHE A 31 1.60 10.19 -7.70
CA PHE A 31 1.20 10.13 -9.11
C PHE A 31 -0.21 9.57 -9.25
N SER A 32 -0.91 10.00 -10.29
CA SER A 32 -2.24 9.52 -10.67
C SER A 32 -2.53 9.81 -12.13
N GLY A 33 -3.25 8.91 -12.80
CA GLY A 33 -3.75 9.11 -14.15
C GLY A 33 -2.99 8.26 -15.18
N TRP A 34 -3.10 8.65 -16.44
CA TRP A 34 -2.48 7.94 -17.55
C TRP A 34 -0.97 8.12 -17.60
N SER A 35 -0.27 7.02 -17.86
CA SER A 35 1.15 7.05 -18.19
C SER A 35 1.40 7.81 -19.50
N SER A 36 2.56 8.46 -19.58
CA SER A 36 3.08 9.02 -20.83
C SER A 36 3.67 7.96 -21.77
N GLN A 37 3.76 6.70 -21.34
CA GLN A 37 4.42 5.62 -22.06
C GLN A 37 3.61 4.32 -22.02
N SER A 38 3.72 3.52 -23.07
CA SER A 38 3.14 2.18 -23.12
C SER A 38 3.99 1.20 -22.32
N MET A 39 3.34 0.27 -21.60
CA MET A 39 3.96 -0.80 -20.82
C MET A 39 4.87 -0.37 -19.65
N GLN A 40 4.90 0.92 -19.33
CA GLN A 40 5.63 1.45 -18.20
C GLN A 40 5.01 2.76 -17.74
N TYR A 41 5.34 3.17 -16.51
CA TYR A 41 4.88 4.42 -15.91
C TYR A 41 6.09 5.18 -15.35
N PRO A 42 6.64 6.15 -16.09
CA PRO A 42 7.68 7.02 -15.56
C PRO A 42 7.06 8.01 -14.57
N VAL A 43 7.65 8.11 -13.38
CA VAL A 43 7.30 9.13 -12.38
C VAL A 43 8.53 9.99 -12.15
N ASN A 44 8.47 11.24 -12.63
CA ASN A 44 9.56 12.19 -12.47
C ASN A 44 9.48 12.84 -11.08
N THR A 45 10.53 12.67 -10.30
CA THR A 45 10.71 13.33 -9.00
C THR A 45 12.20 13.35 -8.67
N PRO A 46 12.74 14.47 -8.13
CA PRO A 46 14.09 14.45 -7.59
C PRO A 46 14.22 13.36 -6.52
N LEU A 47 15.31 12.61 -6.57
CA LEU A 47 15.68 11.61 -5.56
C LEU A 47 17.09 11.91 -5.04
N VAL A 48 17.34 11.59 -3.77
CA VAL A 48 18.66 11.79 -3.17
C VAL A 48 19.64 10.75 -3.70
N PRO A 49 20.84 11.13 -4.16
CA PRO A 49 21.85 10.17 -4.62
C PRO A 49 22.13 9.09 -3.56
N GLY A 50 22.09 7.81 -3.98
CA GLY A 50 22.33 6.67 -3.08
C GLY A 50 21.15 6.27 -2.19
N SER A 51 19.99 6.92 -2.27
CA SER A 51 18.76 6.48 -1.60
C SER A 51 18.19 5.19 -2.23
N LEU A 52 17.30 4.50 -1.51
CA LEU A 52 16.50 3.41 -2.06
C LEU A 52 15.09 3.92 -2.37
N ALA A 53 14.71 3.94 -3.65
CA ALA A 53 13.38 4.32 -4.07
C ALA A 53 12.35 3.20 -3.81
N ILE A 54 11.17 3.58 -3.34
CA ILE A 54 10.04 2.71 -3.04
C ILE A 54 8.79 3.30 -3.70
N VAL A 55 7.95 2.44 -4.28
CA VAL A 55 6.62 2.82 -4.74
C VAL A 55 5.57 2.13 -3.88
N VAL A 56 4.61 2.91 -3.38
CA VAL A 56 3.46 2.41 -2.62
C VAL A 56 2.20 2.57 -3.49
N PRO A 57 1.68 1.50 -4.09
CA PRO A 57 0.54 1.59 -5.01
C PRO A 57 -0.77 1.89 -4.27
N THR A 58 -1.63 2.72 -4.86
CA THR A 58 -3.03 2.89 -4.41
C THR A 58 -4.03 2.36 -5.42
N ASN A 59 -3.69 2.40 -6.70
CA ASN A 59 -4.45 1.77 -7.77
C ASN A 59 -3.49 1.09 -8.77
N PRO A 60 -3.05 -0.16 -8.50
CA PRO A 60 -2.04 -0.85 -9.30
C PRO A 60 -2.61 -1.65 -10.48
N ILE A 61 -3.92 -1.58 -10.72
CA ILE A 61 -4.60 -2.39 -11.71
C ILE A 61 -5.42 -1.48 -12.61
N TYR A 62 -5.15 -1.59 -13.89
CA TYR A 62 -5.91 -0.91 -14.92
C TYR A 62 -6.58 -1.93 -15.83
N ILE A 63 -7.91 -1.92 -15.88
CA ILE A 63 -8.70 -2.80 -16.76
C ILE A 63 -9.20 -1.96 -17.93
N TYR A 64 -8.53 -2.05 -19.08
CA TYR A 64 -8.86 -1.31 -20.31
C TYR A 64 -10.06 -1.91 -21.03
N SER A 65 -10.00 -3.21 -21.31
CA SER A 65 -11.04 -3.92 -22.07
C SER A 65 -11.25 -5.32 -21.51
N PHE A 66 -12.50 -5.61 -21.19
CA PHE A 66 -12.94 -6.95 -20.81
C PHE A 66 -13.08 -7.88 -22.02
N ALA A 67 -13.32 -7.34 -23.21
CA ALA A 67 -13.49 -8.12 -24.43
C ALA A 67 -12.16 -8.75 -24.89
N GLU A 68 -11.04 -8.12 -24.56
CA GLU A 68 -9.70 -8.57 -24.98
C GLU A 68 -8.84 -9.03 -23.79
N PHE A 69 -9.37 -8.97 -22.56
CA PHE A 69 -8.62 -9.21 -21.32
C PHE A 69 -7.40 -8.28 -21.15
N ASP A 70 -7.57 -7.06 -21.65
CA ASP A 70 -6.57 -6.01 -21.60
C ASP A 70 -6.55 -5.42 -20.19
N VAL A 71 -5.79 -6.08 -19.33
CA VAL A 71 -5.52 -5.67 -17.97
C VAL A 71 -4.03 -5.37 -17.87
N ALA A 72 -3.68 -4.17 -17.43
CA ALA A 72 -2.33 -3.82 -17.03
C ALA A 72 -2.20 -3.86 -15.51
N ILE A 73 -1.20 -4.57 -15.01
CA ILE A 73 -0.86 -4.64 -13.59
C ILE A 73 0.54 -4.07 -13.34
N MET A 74 0.71 -3.35 -12.22
CA MET A 74 2.03 -2.90 -11.78
C MET A 74 2.94 -4.09 -11.44
N THR A 75 4.19 -4.01 -11.87
CA THR A 75 5.20 -5.03 -11.57
C THR A 75 6.31 -4.49 -10.68
N GLY A 76 7.50 -4.25 -11.22
CA GLY A 76 8.67 -3.77 -10.49
C GLY A 76 8.89 -2.27 -10.62
N VAL A 77 9.77 -1.74 -9.77
CA VAL A 77 10.26 -0.36 -9.83
C VAL A 77 11.72 -0.40 -10.22
N THR A 78 12.10 0.40 -11.21
CA THR A 78 13.50 0.68 -11.54
C THR A 78 13.79 2.15 -11.28
N ARG A 79 14.88 2.45 -10.58
CA ARG A 79 15.34 3.83 -10.40
C ARG A 79 15.80 4.41 -11.74
N ASN A 80 15.38 5.64 -12.06
CA ASN A 80 15.77 6.37 -13.27
C ASN A 80 16.78 7.47 -12.94
N GLY A 81 17.96 7.06 -12.47
CA GLY A 81 18.95 7.98 -11.89
C GLY A 81 18.37 8.76 -10.71
N ASP A 82 18.71 10.04 -10.60
CA ASP A 82 18.18 10.92 -9.55
C ASP A 82 16.93 11.70 -9.99
N ALA A 83 16.38 11.34 -11.16
CA ALA A 83 15.23 12.02 -11.77
C ALA A 83 13.87 11.33 -11.49
N GLY A 84 13.87 10.16 -10.83
CA GLY A 84 12.66 9.49 -10.38
C GLY A 84 12.71 7.97 -10.58
N VAL A 85 11.56 7.38 -10.91
CA VAL A 85 11.40 5.94 -11.08
C VAL A 85 10.64 5.58 -12.36
N ILE A 86 10.84 4.36 -12.84
CA ILE A 86 10.04 3.73 -13.89
C ILE A 86 9.37 2.51 -13.28
N ILE A 87 8.03 2.49 -13.30
CA ILE A 87 7.22 1.35 -12.87
C ILE A 87 6.91 0.50 -14.10
N GLY A 88 7.21 -0.79 -14.04
CA GLY A 88 6.92 -1.73 -15.13
C GLY A 88 5.44 -2.14 -15.17
N ALA A 89 4.98 -2.54 -16.36
CA ALA A 89 3.67 -3.17 -16.55
C ALA A 89 3.80 -4.60 -17.06
N GLU A 90 2.91 -5.47 -16.58
CA GLU A 90 2.56 -6.74 -17.23
C GLU A 90 1.12 -6.65 -17.73
N THR A 91 0.82 -7.30 -18.86
CA THR A 91 -0.56 -7.44 -19.33
C THR A 91 -1.01 -8.89 -19.38
N ILE A 92 -2.28 -9.12 -18.99
CA ILE A 92 -2.86 -10.47 -18.93
C ILE A 92 -3.33 -10.94 -20.31
N GLY A 93 -3.75 -10.00 -21.16
CA GLY A 93 -4.17 -10.25 -22.55
C GLY A 93 -3.02 -10.22 -23.57
N GLY A 94 -1.79 -9.86 -23.15
CA GLY A 94 -0.60 -9.78 -24.01
C GLY A 94 -0.52 -8.54 -24.92
N LYS A 95 -1.55 -7.69 -24.92
CA LYS A 95 -1.55 -6.41 -25.64
C LYS A 95 -0.70 -5.39 -24.89
N ALA A 96 -0.02 -4.51 -25.63
CA ALA A 96 0.64 -3.35 -25.04
C ALA A 96 -0.41 -2.29 -24.64
N LEU A 97 -0.36 -1.83 -23.40
CA LEU A 97 -1.31 -0.87 -22.84
C LEU A 97 -0.58 0.33 -22.24
N THR A 98 -1.20 1.50 -22.33
CA THR A 98 -0.83 2.67 -21.53
C THR A 98 -1.57 2.58 -20.19
N PRO A 99 -0.89 2.32 -19.07
CA PRO A 99 -1.56 2.15 -17.79
C PRO A 99 -2.15 3.47 -17.26
N ASP A 100 -3.27 3.37 -16.54
CA ASP A 100 -3.84 4.43 -15.70
C ASP A 100 -3.78 3.99 -14.24
N TRP A 101 -2.91 4.63 -13.47
CA TRP A 101 -2.51 4.15 -12.15
C TRP A 101 -2.33 5.30 -11.17
N SER A 102 -2.34 4.98 -9.88
CA SER A 102 -1.99 5.91 -8.83
C SER A 102 -1.15 5.29 -7.71
N GLY A 103 -0.36 6.13 -7.05
CA GLY A 103 0.47 5.73 -5.91
C GLY A 103 1.39 6.84 -5.42
N TYR A 104 2.35 6.44 -4.60
CA TYR A 104 3.32 7.32 -3.95
C TYR A 104 4.73 6.84 -4.26
N VAL A 105 5.62 7.77 -4.61
CA VAL A 105 7.06 7.52 -4.65
C VAL A 105 7.65 8.06 -3.35
N MET A 106 8.42 7.21 -2.70
CA MET A 106 9.14 7.52 -1.47
C MET A 106 10.57 7.01 -1.58
N GLU A 107 11.44 7.47 -0.69
CA GLU A 107 12.81 6.99 -0.63
C GLU A 107 13.28 6.72 0.80
N LEU A 108 14.05 5.65 0.98
CA LEU A 108 14.87 5.48 2.17
C LEU A 108 16.22 6.14 1.91
N LEU A 109 16.50 7.15 2.71
CA LEU A 109 17.75 7.89 2.61
C LEU A 109 18.91 7.03 3.13
N PRO A 110 20.11 7.15 2.53
CA PRO A 110 21.28 6.42 2.98
C PRO A 110 21.61 6.81 4.42
N ALA A 111 22.13 5.86 5.20
CA ALA A 111 22.63 6.14 6.54
C ALA A 111 23.82 7.11 6.43
N ALA A 112 23.64 8.32 6.98
CA ALA A 112 24.56 9.47 6.99
C ALA A 112 24.63 10.36 5.73
N THR A 113 24.13 11.60 5.89
CA THR A 113 24.63 12.89 5.30
C THR A 113 23.94 14.10 5.97
N TYR A 114 22.82 13.91 6.68
CA TYR A 114 22.08 14.99 7.34
C TYR A 114 22.42 15.10 8.83
N ASN A 115 22.45 16.32 9.37
CA ASN A 115 22.93 16.64 10.72
C ASN A 115 21.80 16.80 11.76
N GLU A 116 20.56 16.44 11.44
CA GLU A 116 19.38 16.79 12.24
C GLU A 116 18.39 15.61 12.35
N GLY A 117 18.34 14.93 13.50
CA GLY A 117 17.23 14.05 13.89
C GLY A 117 17.64 12.88 14.79
N LEU A 118 16.98 11.72 14.66
CA LEU A 118 17.23 10.54 15.49
C LEU A 118 17.68 9.32 14.67
N PHE A 119 18.92 8.90 14.88
CA PHE A 119 19.45 7.68 14.29
C PHE A 119 19.31 6.54 15.29
N ILE A 120 18.58 5.50 14.91
CA ILE A 120 18.55 4.24 15.66
C ILE A 120 19.34 3.23 14.83
N SER A 121 20.49 2.81 15.36
CA SER A 121 21.38 1.88 14.67
C SER A 121 20.63 0.65 14.18
N ASN A 122 20.89 0.26 12.93
CA ASN A 122 20.26 -0.89 12.28
C ASN A 122 18.72 -0.83 12.12
N SER A 123 18.08 0.32 12.37
CA SER A 123 16.63 0.54 12.20
C SER A 123 16.36 1.46 11.02
N THR A 124 16.15 2.74 11.32
CA THR A 124 15.69 3.81 10.46
C THR A 124 16.53 5.02 10.76
N ASP A 125 16.89 5.75 9.72
CA ASP A 125 17.49 7.06 9.86
C ASP A 125 16.41 8.15 9.90
N PHE A 126 15.93 8.52 11.09
CA PHE A 126 15.08 9.72 11.25
C PHE A 126 15.94 10.99 11.32
N THR A 127 17.28 10.91 11.19
CA THR A 127 18.18 12.07 11.02
C THR A 127 18.22 12.58 9.59
N ALA A 128 17.70 11.80 8.64
CA ALA A 128 17.80 12.11 7.22
C ALA A 128 16.63 12.94 6.65
N ILE A 129 15.61 13.25 7.46
CA ILE A 129 14.45 14.01 6.99
C ILE A 129 14.87 15.47 6.73
N SER A 130 15.18 15.77 5.47
CA SER A 130 15.73 17.05 5.03
C SER A 130 14.75 18.22 5.12
N ASN A 131 13.44 17.95 5.29
CA ASN A 131 12.36 18.94 5.24
C ASN A 131 11.07 18.38 5.88
N GLN A 132 10.32 19.22 6.60
CA GLN A 132 8.98 18.93 7.14
C GLN A 132 7.98 18.37 6.11
N ALA A 133 8.14 18.70 4.82
CA ALA A 133 7.27 18.25 3.73
C ALA A 133 7.59 16.82 3.25
N ALA A 134 8.68 16.22 3.69
CA ALA A 134 9.06 14.87 3.28
C ALA A 134 8.48 13.78 4.20
N LEU A 135 7.75 14.13 5.26
CA LEU A 135 7.19 13.14 6.18
C LEU A 135 5.75 12.75 5.86
N MET A 136 5.49 11.46 5.99
CA MET A 136 4.15 10.90 6.08
C MET A 136 3.77 10.74 7.56
N THR A 137 2.62 11.27 7.95
CA THR A 137 2.11 11.19 9.33
C THR A 137 0.80 10.42 9.38
N CYS A 138 0.53 9.75 10.51
CA CYS A 138 -0.74 9.08 10.76
C CYS A 138 -1.87 10.13 10.82
N ALA A 139 -2.65 10.23 9.75
CA ALA A 139 -3.75 11.17 9.60
C ALA A 139 -5.06 10.65 10.19
N TYR A 140 -5.21 9.32 10.24
CA TYR A 140 -6.33 8.64 10.86
C TYR A 140 -5.84 7.36 11.52
N SER A 141 -6.37 7.06 12.69
CA SER A 141 -6.30 5.73 13.30
C SER A 141 -7.58 5.50 14.11
N GLY A 142 -8.26 4.41 13.81
CA GLY A 142 -9.53 4.06 14.43
C GLY A 142 -10.10 2.75 13.90
N ARG A 143 -11.08 2.21 14.62
CA ARG A 143 -11.82 1.02 14.20
C ARG A 143 -13.04 1.42 13.38
N ILE A 144 -13.18 0.83 12.20
CA ILE A 144 -14.34 1.02 11.32
C ILE A 144 -15.02 -0.32 11.02
N THR A 145 -16.29 -0.29 10.66
CA THR A 145 -16.98 -1.45 10.07
C THR A 145 -17.40 -1.10 8.65
N VAL A 146 -16.99 -1.92 7.68
CA VAL A 146 -17.28 -1.73 6.26
C VAL A 146 -18.26 -2.80 5.81
N ASN A 147 -19.42 -2.35 5.32
CA ASN A 147 -20.48 -3.21 4.78
C ASN A 147 -20.49 -3.07 3.25
N GLY A 148 -19.74 -3.92 2.55
CA GLY A 148 -19.59 -3.87 1.10
C GLY A 148 -18.63 -2.79 0.58
N SER A 149 -18.84 -1.52 0.98
CA SER A 149 -17.96 -0.40 0.61
C SER A 149 -18.07 0.75 1.59
N ALA A 150 -16.95 1.46 1.83
CA ALA A 150 -16.94 2.72 2.57
C ALA A 150 -15.86 3.67 2.02
N PRO A 151 -16.12 4.99 1.96
CA PRO A 151 -15.10 5.96 1.61
C PRO A 151 -14.01 6.00 2.67
N LEU A 152 -12.78 6.34 2.29
CA LEU A 152 -11.74 6.62 3.27
C LEU A 152 -12.13 7.84 4.13
N PRO A 153 -12.00 7.76 5.47
CA PRO A 153 -12.25 8.91 6.36
C PRO A 153 -11.41 10.14 6.03
N VAL A 154 -10.18 9.93 5.55
CA VAL A 154 -9.26 10.96 5.07
C VAL A 154 -8.46 10.41 3.89
N SER A 155 -8.04 11.28 2.97
CA SER A 155 -7.18 10.87 1.85
C SER A 155 -5.80 10.44 2.34
N GLY A 156 -5.23 9.41 1.71
CA GLY A 156 -3.92 8.87 2.00
C GLY A 156 -3.76 7.40 1.62
N ILE A 157 -2.76 6.76 2.21
CA ILE A 157 -2.46 5.33 2.02
C ILE A 157 -3.09 4.54 3.16
N PRO A 158 -4.10 3.69 2.91
CA PRO A 158 -4.76 2.91 3.94
C PRO A 158 -4.00 1.63 4.27
N PHE A 159 -3.91 1.35 5.56
CA PHE A 159 -3.44 0.08 6.12
C PHE A 159 -4.47 -0.43 7.11
N GLY A 160 -4.69 -1.74 7.11
CA GLY A 160 -5.71 -2.35 7.95
C GLY A 160 -5.24 -3.60 8.64
N LYS A 161 -5.92 -3.90 9.73
CA LYS A 161 -5.88 -5.18 10.42
C LYS A 161 -7.30 -5.65 10.71
N TRP A 162 -7.60 -6.89 10.37
CA TRP A 162 -8.89 -7.54 10.60
C TRP A 162 -8.68 -9.06 10.68
N ASP A 163 -9.70 -9.80 11.12
CA ASP A 163 -9.64 -11.26 11.17
C ASP A 163 -10.94 -11.85 10.65
N ASN A 164 -10.96 -12.15 9.35
CA ASN A 164 -12.09 -12.81 8.70
C ASN A 164 -11.62 -13.51 7.41
N PRO A 165 -11.54 -14.86 7.41
CA PRO A 165 -11.06 -15.61 6.25
C PRO A 165 -12.06 -15.66 5.08
N ASN A 166 -13.30 -15.21 5.30
CA ASN A 166 -14.40 -15.26 4.32
C ASN A 166 -14.61 -13.95 3.58
N VAL A 167 -13.79 -12.92 3.83
CA VAL A 167 -13.89 -11.64 3.10
C VAL A 167 -12.55 -11.22 2.53
N SER A 168 -12.61 -10.62 1.34
CA SER A 168 -11.50 -9.91 0.72
C SER A 168 -11.73 -8.43 0.85
N VAL A 169 -10.66 -7.69 1.17
CA VAL A 169 -10.65 -6.24 1.35
C VAL A 169 -9.70 -5.64 0.31
N GLY A 170 -10.23 -4.77 -0.54
CA GLY A 170 -9.47 -4.03 -1.55
C GLY A 170 -9.64 -2.52 -1.39
N PHE A 171 -8.88 -1.76 -2.17
CA PHE A 171 -8.99 -0.30 -2.24
C PHE A 171 -8.98 0.13 -3.70
N ASP A 172 -9.96 0.94 -4.10
CA ASP A 172 -10.15 1.38 -5.49
C ASP A 172 -9.65 2.81 -5.78
N GLY A 173 -8.87 3.39 -4.87
CA GLY A 173 -8.38 4.76 -4.95
C GLY A 173 -9.22 5.78 -4.17
N GLY A 174 -10.46 5.44 -3.79
CA GLY A 174 -11.29 6.28 -2.92
C GLY A 174 -12.04 5.54 -1.82
N ASN A 175 -12.37 4.26 -2.05
CA ASN A 175 -13.17 3.44 -1.14
C ASN A 175 -12.47 2.14 -0.77
N ILE A 176 -12.64 1.73 0.48
CA ILE A 176 -12.39 0.36 0.90
C ILE A 176 -13.55 -0.50 0.40
N ILE A 177 -13.24 -1.60 -0.29
CA ILE A 177 -14.20 -2.52 -0.88
C ILE A 177 -14.10 -3.87 -0.19
N VAL A 178 -15.22 -4.36 0.36
CA VAL A 178 -15.29 -5.65 1.05
C VAL A 178 -16.24 -6.57 0.31
N ARG A 179 -15.75 -7.75 -0.06
CA ARG A 179 -16.50 -8.76 -0.81
C ARG A 179 -16.44 -10.11 -0.11
N ASP A 180 -17.56 -10.82 -0.13
CA ASP A 180 -17.66 -12.19 0.37
C ASP A 180 -16.93 -13.15 -0.60
N ILE A 181 -15.96 -13.87 -0.06
CA ILE A 181 -15.16 -14.85 -0.80
C ILE A 181 -15.54 -16.31 -0.57
N SER A 182 -16.71 -16.54 0.02
CA SER A 182 -17.39 -17.83 -0.03
C SER A 182 -18.37 -17.92 -1.20
N TYR A 183 -18.78 -16.78 -1.75
CA TYR A 183 -19.72 -16.71 -2.87
C TYR A 183 -19.09 -17.09 -4.22
N THR A 184 -19.71 -18.05 -4.92
CA THR A 184 -19.20 -18.65 -6.16
C THR A 184 -19.92 -18.21 -7.43
N GLY A 185 -20.96 -17.37 -7.33
CA GLY A 185 -21.71 -16.85 -8.48
C GLY A 185 -20.91 -15.87 -9.36
N ARG A 186 -21.52 -15.28 -10.39
CA ARG A 186 -20.79 -14.39 -11.31
C ARG A 186 -20.78 -12.93 -10.86
N ASP A 187 -21.76 -12.54 -10.08
CA ASP A 187 -21.91 -11.24 -9.43
C ASP A 187 -21.04 -11.09 -8.16
N ASP A 188 -21.15 -9.90 -7.56
CA ASP A 188 -20.51 -9.54 -6.30
C ASP A 188 -21.51 -9.57 -5.15
N VAL A 189 -21.15 -10.30 -4.09
CA VAL A 189 -21.84 -10.22 -2.80
C VAL A 189 -21.03 -9.36 -1.85
N ALA A 190 -21.69 -8.38 -1.23
CA ALA A 190 -21.08 -7.52 -0.22
C ALA A 190 -20.64 -8.37 0.98
N GLY A 191 -19.38 -8.23 1.38
CA GLY A 191 -18.89 -8.78 2.65
C GLY A 191 -18.96 -7.73 3.76
N THR A 192 -18.74 -8.17 5.00
CA THR A 192 -18.60 -7.28 6.16
C THR A 192 -17.29 -7.54 6.87
N ALA A 193 -16.54 -6.47 7.18
CA ALA A 193 -15.32 -6.55 7.97
C ALA A 193 -15.26 -5.40 8.98
N THR A 194 -14.86 -5.70 10.21
CA THR A 194 -14.41 -4.71 11.19
C THR A 194 -12.90 -4.59 11.08
N ILE A 195 -12.44 -3.38 10.74
CA ILE A 195 -11.04 -3.10 10.38
C ILE A 195 -10.49 -2.09 11.37
N ASP A 196 -9.38 -2.44 12.02
CA ASP A 196 -8.51 -1.45 12.65
C ASP A 196 -7.75 -0.77 11.51
N LEU A 197 -8.14 0.47 11.21
CA LEU A 197 -7.71 1.22 10.04
C LEU A 197 -6.78 2.35 10.44
N VAL A 198 -5.67 2.46 9.72
CA VAL A 198 -4.73 3.57 9.84
C VAL A 198 -4.45 4.14 8.46
N ILE A 199 -4.38 5.46 8.35
CA ILE A 199 -4.17 6.15 7.08
C ILE A 199 -3.02 7.13 7.24
N PHE A 200 -2.07 7.07 6.30
CA PHE A 200 -0.93 7.99 6.25
C PHE A 200 -1.07 8.93 5.07
N ASN A 201 -0.82 10.20 5.29
CA ASN A 201 -0.71 11.19 4.22
C ASN A 201 0.45 12.15 4.47
N GLN A 202 0.78 12.93 3.45
CA GLN A 202 1.79 13.97 3.54
C GLN A 202 1.17 15.18 4.24
N THR A 203 1.32 15.22 5.57
CA THR A 203 0.99 16.39 6.37
C THR A 203 2.21 16.72 7.20
N ALA A 204 2.65 17.98 7.16
CA ALA A 204 3.78 18.44 7.95
C ALA A 204 3.56 18.11 9.44
N PRO A 205 4.57 17.55 10.14
CA PRO A 205 4.45 17.27 11.56
C PRO A 205 4.26 18.58 12.33
N VAL A 206 3.51 18.50 13.42
CA VAL A 206 3.28 19.64 14.32
C VAL A 206 3.94 19.30 15.66
N GLY A 207 4.65 20.27 16.23
CA GLY A 207 5.30 20.13 17.52
C GLY A 207 4.27 19.98 18.64
N GLY A 208 4.63 19.23 19.68
CA GLY A 208 3.77 19.01 20.83
C GLY A 208 4.47 18.15 21.88
N ASP A 209 3.69 17.66 22.84
CA ASP A 209 4.17 16.81 23.92
C ASP A 209 4.85 15.54 23.36
N GLY A 210 6.01 15.20 23.90
CA GLY A 210 6.87 14.12 23.43
C GLY A 210 8.14 14.62 22.74
N ILE A 211 8.61 13.89 21.73
CA ILE A 211 9.81 14.24 20.98
C ILE A 211 9.40 15.11 19.79
N THR A 212 9.89 16.35 19.77
CA THR A 212 9.81 17.27 18.63
C THR A 212 11.22 17.61 18.18
N MET A 213 11.50 17.47 16.89
CA MET A 213 12.76 17.88 16.27
C MET A 213 12.49 19.05 15.32
N THR A 214 13.38 20.03 15.33
CA THR A 214 13.29 21.21 14.47
C THR A 214 14.58 21.42 13.71
N ASN A 215 14.48 21.86 12.46
CA ASN A 215 15.65 22.30 11.70
C ASN A 215 16.10 23.72 12.12
N ALA A 216 17.24 24.17 11.59
CA ALA A 216 17.77 25.52 11.81
C ALA A 216 16.81 26.66 11.41
N ALA A 217 15.79 26.39 10.58
CA ALA A 217 14.75 27.34 10.19
C ALA A 217 13.54 27.35 11.14
N GLY A 218 13.57 26.57 12.23
CA GLY A 218 12.49 26.46 13.21
C GLY A 218 11.29 25.62 12.75
N GLN A 219 11.41 24.90 11.63
CA GLN A 219 10.36 24.01 11.14
C GLN A 219 10.43 22.67 11.86
N VAL A 220 9.27 22.10 12.20
CA VAL A 220 9.22 20.76 12.80
C VAL A 220 9.52 19.73 11.72
N THR A 221 10.62 18.99 11.88
CA THR A 221 11.06 17.95 10.93
C THR A 221 10.71 16.56 11.41
N PHE A 222 10.34 16.39 12.68
CA PHE A 222 9.81 15.15 13.25
C PHE A 222 9.02 15.49 14.51
N SER A 223 7.92 14.78 14.74
CA SER A 223 7.15 14.89 15.97
C SER A 223 6.48 13.57 16.30
N THR A 224 6.49 13.22 17.58
CA THR A 224 5.74 12.07 18.10
C THR A 224 4.27 12.40 18.35
N LEU A 225 3.86 13.69 18.27
CA LEU A 225 2.46 14.07 18.48
C LEU A 225 1.48 13.27 17.60
N LYS A 226 1.94 12.90 16.39
CA LYS A 226 1.30 11.88 15.55
C LYS A 226 2.30 10.78 15.30
N ARG A 227 1.87 9.52 15.38
CA ARG A 227 2.72 8.37 15.04
C ARG A 227 3.24 8.53 13.60
N PRO A 228 4.57 8.46 13.37
CA PRO A 228 5.15 8.61 12.04
C PRO A 228 4.85 7.37 11.19
N PHE A 229 4.89 7.53 9.87
CA PHE A 229 4.83 6.38 8.98
C PHE A 229 6.14 5.58 9.03
N VAL A 230 6.06 4.36 9.56
CA VAL A 230 7.14 3.36 9.47
C VAL A 230 6.59 2.00 9.10
N TYR A 231 7.37 1.25 8.34
CA TYR A 231 7.06 -0.13 7.97
C TYR A 231 8.14 -1.08 8.48
N ASP A 232 7.75 -2.33 8.74
CA ASP A 232 8.65 -3.41 9.17
C ASP A 232 9.30 -4.05 7.95
N ARG A 233 8.47 -4.48 6.99
CA ARG A 233 8.94 -5.20 5.80
C ARG A 233 8.02 -5.01 4.60
N GLN A 234 8.57 -5.40 3.46
CA GLN A 234 7.86 -5.58 2.20
C GLN A 234 7.55 -7.05 2.00
N ILE A 235 6.35 -7.37 1.51
CA ILE A 235 6.00 -8.74 1.10
C ILE A 235 5.51 -8.76 -0.34
N GLN A 236 5.92 -9.80 -1.06
CA GLN A 236 5.27 -10.19 -2.30
C GLN A 236 4.04 -11.01 -1.95
N ILE A 237 2.85 -10.49 -2.27
CA ILE A 237 1.61 -11.15 -1.88
C ILE A 237 1.31 -12.35 -2.78
N THR A 238 0.94 -13.45 -2.14
CA THR A 238 0.64 -14.73 -2.82
C THR A 238 -0.79 -15.15 -2.57
N ASP A 239 -1.21 -16.24 -3.21
CA ASP A 239 -2.54 -16.82 -2.99
C ASP A 239 -2.59 -17.72 -1.74
N ALA A 240 -1.43 -17.98 -1.13
CA ALA A 240 -1.29 -18.69 0.13
C ALA A 240 -1.17 -17.69 1.29
N PHE A 241 -1.62 -18.12 2.48
CA PHE A 241 -1.45 -17.32 3.69
C PHE A 241 0.03 -17.16 4.05
N GLN A 242 0.42 -15.91 4.29
CA GLN A 242 1.75 -15.49 4.73
C GLN A 242 1.59 -14.79 6.08
N ASP A 243 2.27 -15.29 7.11
CA ASP A 243 2.24 -14.67 8.43
C ASP A 243 2.90 -13.28 8.40
N ILE A 244 2.24 -12.30 9.03
CA ILE A 244 2.74 -10.94 9.16
C ILE A 244 2.97 -10.53 10.63
N GLY A 245 2.79 -11.44 11.59
CA GLY A 245 3.08 -11.18 13.01
C GLY A 245 2.09 -10.24 13.68
N GLY A 246 0.85 -10.18 13.18
CA GLY A 246 -0.23 -9.36 13.72
C GLY A 246 -0.12 -7.85 13.45
N GLY A 247 0.76 -7.45 12.53
CA GLY A 247 0.87 -6.07 12.03
C GLY A 247 -0.31 -5.62 11.15
N PHE A 248 -0.21 -4.41 10.61
CA PHE A 248 -1.15 -3.88 9.62
C PHE A 248 -0.66 -4.18 8.21
N CYS A 249 -1.57 -4.54 7.30
CA CYS A 249 -1.28 -4.75 5.89
C CYS A 249 -1.81 -3.56 5.08
N GLN A 250 -1.06 -3.14 4.06
CA GLN A 250 -1.56 -2.18 3.08
C GLN A 250 -2.87 -2.70 2.45
N ILE A 251 -3.91 -1.86 2.43
CA ILE A 251 -5.16 -2.17 1.74
C ILE A 251 -5.05 -1.65 0.31
N VAL A 252 -5.01 -2.57 -0.64
CA VAL A 252 -4.88 -2.29 -2.08
C VAL A 252 -5.48 -3.44 -2.86
N TYR A 253 -5.85 -3.23 -4.12
CA TYR A 253 -6.05 -4.37 -5.00
C TYR A 253 -4.70 -5.06 -5.30
N THR A 254 -4.69 -6.37 -5.14
CA THR A 254 -3.48 -7.21 -5.13
C THR A 254 -3.27 -7.97 -6.42
N GLY A 255 -4.20 -7.88 -7.37
CA GLY A 255 -4.13 -8.60 -8.64
C GLY A 255 -5.46 -8.71 -9.37
N VAL A 256 -5.48 -9.53 -10.42
CA VAL A 256 -6.68 -9.84 -11.20
C VAL A 256 -6.81 -11.35 -11.37
N GLN A 257 -8.06 -11.80 -11.34
CA GLN A 257 -8.42 -13.17 -11.64
C GLN A 257 -9.54 -13.19 -12.67
N VAL A 258 -9.46 -14.11 -13.63
CA VAL A 258 -10.57 -14.48 -14.50
C VAL A 258 -10.93 -15.91 -14.15
N ARG A 259 -12.17 -16.13 -13.70
CA ARG A 259 -12.69 -17.47 -13.39
C ARG A 259 -13.72 -17.90 -14.41
N MET A 260 -13.69 -19.17 -14.80
CA MET A 260 -14.74 -19.75 -15.63
C MET A 260 -15.94 -20.14 -14.76
N SER A 261 -17.12 -19.65 -15.10
CA SER A 261 -18.39 -19.97 -14.44
C SER A 261 -19.51 -20.08 -15.47
N GLY A 262 -20.04 -21.28 -15.66
CA GLY A 262 -21.15 -21.54 -16.59
C GLY A 262 -20.89 -21.17 -18.06
N GLY A 263 -19.64 -21.29 -18.53
CA GLY A 263 -19.25 -20.88 -19.90
C GLY A 263 -18.93 -19.38 -20.05
N TRP A 264 -18.84 -18.65 -18.94
CA TRP A 264 -18.46 -17.24 -18.92
C TRP A 264 -17.15 -17.08 -18.16
N GLY A 265 -16.23 -16.29 -18.69
CA GLY A 265 -15.10 -15.79 -17.93
C GLY A 265 -15.53 -14.53 -17.17
N ASN A 266 -15.37 -14.59 -15.86
CA ASN A 266 -15.77 -13.56 -14.91
C ASN A 266 -14.50 -12.89 -14.37
N ILE A 267 -14.26 -11.65 -14.79
CA ILE A 267 -13.07 -10.87 -14.46
C ILE A 267 -13.29 -10.17 -13.12
N ARG A 268 -12.36 -10.37 -12.19
CA ARG A 268 -12.38 -9.78 -10.85
C ARG A 268 -11.04 -9.17 -10.50
N THR A 269 -11.06 -8.07 -9.77
CA THR A 269 -9.88 -7.68 -9.00
C THR A 269 -9.67 -8.67 -7.85
N LYS A 270 -8.48 -8.66 -7.28
CA LYS A 270 -8.11 -9.36 -6.07
C LYS A 270 -7.81 -8.34 -4.99
N GLY A 271 -8.11 -8.67 -3.75
CA GLY A 271 -7.78 -7.89 -2.56
C GLY A 271 -7.11 -8.78 -1.52
N VAL A 272 -6.92 -8.22 -0.33
CA VAL A 272 -6.29 -8.90 0.80
C VAL A 272 -7.35 -9.66 1.61
N VAL A 273 -7.07 -10.92 1.92
CA VAL A 273 -7.75 -11.68 2.97
C VAL A 273 -6.81 -11.73 4.16
N MET A 274 -7.30 -11.37 5.34
CA MET A 274 -6.54 -11.48 6.59
C MET A 274 -7.26 -12.42 7.55
N SER A 275 -6.52 -13.39 8.09
CA SER A 275 -7.01 -14.21 9.19
C SER A 275 -5.87 -14.73 10.06
N GLY A 276 -6.06 -14.75 11.38
CA GLY A 276 -5.08 -15.27 12.33
C GLY A 276 -3.69 -14.60 12.24
N GLY A 277 -3.63 -13.32 11.86
CA GLY A 277 -2.38 -12.59 11.68
C GLY A 277 -1.62 -12.91 10.37
N SER A 278 -2.23 -13.67 9.47
CA SER A 278 -1.70 -13.97 8.14
C SER A 278 -2.51 -13.31 7.03
N VAL A 279 -1.88 -13.03 5.89
CA VAL A 279 -2.53 -12.43 4.71
C VAL A 279 -2.33 -13.25 3.45
N ARG A 280 -3.29 -13.17 2.52
CA ARG A 280 -3.18 -13.68 1.15
C ARG A 280 -3.99 -12.84 0.17
N SER A 281 -3.70 -13.00 -1.12
CA SER A 281 -4.48 -12.45 -2.22
C SER A 281 -5.67 -13.37 -2.53
N ALA A 282 -6.86 -12.80 -2.69
CA ALA A 282 -8.05 -13.52 -3.14
C ALA A 282 -8.98 -12.60 -3.92
N TYR A 283 -9.92 -13.19 -4.66
CA TYR A 283 -10.89 -12.43 -5.45
C TYR A 283 -11.64 -11.40 -4.61
N ASN A 284 -11.96 -10.29 -5.25
CA ASN A 284 -12.70 -9.17 -4.69
C ASN A 284 -13.78 -8.78 -5.71
N LYS A 285 -13.80 -7.52 -6.11
CA LYS A 285 -14.83 -6.89 -6.95
C LYS A 285 -14.87 -7.48 -8.37
N VAL A 286 -16.06 -7.84 -8.82
CA VAL A 286 -16.38 -8.15 -10.22
C VAL A 286 -16.27 -6.87 -11.04
N PHE A 287 -15.55 -6.99 -12.14
CA PHE A 287 -15.48 -5.94 -13.14
C PHE A 287 -16.44 -6.22 -14.30
N ALA A 288 -16.42 -7.44 -14.84
CA ALA A 288 -17.24 -7.82 -16.00
C ALA A 288 -17.38 -9.34 -16.17
N ASP A 289 -18.40 -9.75 -16.94
CA ASP A 289 -18.64 -11.10 -17.41
C ASP A 289 -18.57 -11.18 -18.94
N ARG A 290 -17.93 -12.23 -19.48
CA ARG A 290 -17.87 -12.46 -20.94
C ARG A 290 -18.12 -13.92 -21.29
N TYR A 291 -19.02 -14.15 -22.24
CA TYR A 291 -19.27 -15.49 -22.78
C TYR A 291 -18.02 -15.98 -23.51
N SER A 292 -17.55 -17.18 -23.17
CA SER A 292 -16.24 -17.65 -23.65
C SER A 292 -16.27 -18.37 -24.98
N GLY A 293 -17.46 -18.70 -25.51
CA GLY A 293 -17.57 -19.46 -26.76
C GLY A 293 -16.85 -20.80 -26.73
N ALA A 294 -16.77 -21.43 -25.55
CA ALA A 294 -16.03 -22.67 -25.25
C ALA A 294 -14.49 -22.54 -25.12
N TRP A 295 -13.92 -21.33 -25.12
CA TRP A 295 -12.50 -21.13 -24.80
C TRP A 295 -12.27 -21.00 -23.29
N ASP A 296 -11.11 -21.45 -22.80
CA ASP A 296 -10.71 -21.24 -21.41
C ASP A 296 -10.08 -19.86 -21.23
N MET A 297 -10.78 -19.00 -20.50
CA MET A 297 -10.35 -17.64 -20.19
C MET A 297 -9.70 -17.54 -18.81
N THR A 298 -9.44 -18.65 -18.12
CA THR A 298 -8.92 -18.64 -16.75
C THR A 298 -7.58 -17.92 -16.68
N ARG A 299 -7.48 -16.94 -15.78
CA ARG A 299 -6.26 -16.19 -15.50
C ARG A 299 -6.18 -15.93 -14.00
N ASN A 300 -4.97 -15.94 -13.46
CA ASN A 300 -4.76 -15.60 -12.06
C ASN A 300 -3.38 -14.95 -11.93
N ARG A 301 -3.38 -13.68 -11.56
CA ARG A 301 -2.17 -12.86 -11.43
C ARG A 301 -2.27 -11.95 -10.22
N ASN A 302 -1.24 -11.98 -9.40
CA ASN A 302 -0.99 -10.93 -8.41
C ASN A 302 -0.11 -9.86 -9.03
N ILE A 303 -0.19 -8.64 -8.51
CA ILE A 303 0.82 -7.61 -8.80
C ILE A 303 2.19 -8.12 -8.32
N ALA A 304 3.25 -7.80 -9.06
CA ALA A 304 4.62 -8.09 -8.61
C ALA A 304 5.22 -6.95 -7.76
N MET A 305 4.44 -5.88 -7.56
CA MET A 305 4.79 -4.80 -6.65
C MET A 305 4.64 -5.30 -5.22
N PRO A 306 5.68 -5.16 -4.37
CA PRO A 306 5.54 -5.53 -2.97
C PRO A 306 4.53 -4.62 -2.27
N ILE A 307 3.83 -5.17 -1.29
CA ILE A 307 3.00 -4.39 -0.37
C ILE A 307 3.71 -4.22 0.97
N LEU A 308 3.36 -3.15 1.68
CA LEU A 308 4.00 -2.79 2.95
C LEU A 308 3.26 -3.40 4.15
N ILE A 309 4.03 -3.91 5.12
CA ILE A 309 3.54 -4.37 6.42
C ILE A 309 4.04 -3.43 7.50
N LEU A 310 3.12 -2.93 8.33
CA LEU A 310 3.42 -2.05 9.43
C LEU A 310 3.41 -2.80 10.77
N PRO A 311 4.25 -2.40 11.75
CA PRO A 311 4.20 -2.96 13.09
C PRO A 311 2.85 -2.69 13.78
N ASN A 312 2.50 -3.53 14.76
CA ASN A 312 1.27 -3.41 15.55
C ASN A 312 1.38 -2.33 16.64
N MET A 313 1.43 -1.06 16.24
CA MET A 313 1.65 0.07 17.16
C MET A 313 0.84 1.33 16.85
N TYR A 314 -0.19 1.25 16.00
CA TYR A 314 -0.96 2.38 15.49
C TYR A 314 -2.40 2.41 15.98
#